data_AF-L2G0E5-F1
#
_entry.id   AF-L2G0E5-F1
#
_cell.length_a   1.000
_cell.length_b   1.000
_cell.length_c   1.000
_cell.angle_alpha   90.00
_cell.angle_beta   90.00
_cell.angle_gamma   90.00
#
_symmetry.space_group_name_H-M   'P 1'
#
loop_
_entity.id
_entity.type
_entity.pdbx_description
1 polymer ?
#
loop_
_entity_poly.entity_id
_entity_poly.type
_entity_poly.pdbx_seq_one_letter_code
_entity_poly.pdbx_strand_id
1 'polypeptide(L)'
;MAVTAPIVAPNHDDPKKMVMGDKPKPKPLLQVQAPLSWQKSVLATLDTGFSPVDTSKLKSPLRAFNINMISDLEIGSPIDSSEVEIQSPLRAFSINLASDDAVPGSPINPSDLKSPLRAVSITTGPALSLDAASSQDNFIVANDEKIRLQSPADIPTPPPEASSETEIAHKIMDIFQSYGRHILPEGETEHTWIGRKMFLPRVEQYIRDNVPIKMIIPSFPWKSINRVDKVIGVLPDLGEDLALARLNALCVDIGKVYQGGAEVHIATDGLVFNDVVGISDDETWEYGSTLMDMAAKKGYKGIKLLRVMDFLGMTDGLGPMTKEQYMTQVDEARKQLESQFGNALEEVRKMIDTDNDTLMTYRGFIRFLEVDLRNSPVAAHATSGHKYRKVVKEVAMKMMMRAESFTKIILATCPDYVRLSIHPSSGAVKLSMPLLVEKHNPEGFPRTPWHSCIAVSLDGGYRSLHARDVRDTHDLVMRNGQPWCFREKSELFDLGDNVEIEHMYPCGIEVRPKDGASGANLGEAAKEKLTKLAKLQPVKAIGFADASTF
;
A
#
# COMPACT_ATOMS: atom_id res chain seq x y z
N MET A 1 -22.69 -41.54 -33.48
CA MET A 1 -23.90 -41.39 -34.33
C MET A 1 -23.99 -39.94 -34.76
N ALA A 2 -24.39 -39.67 -36.00
CA ALA A 2 -24.71 -38.32 -36.46
C ALA A 2 -26.05 -38.37 -37.19
N VAL A 3 -26.95 -37.44 -36.87
CA VAL A 3 -28.15 -37.15 -37.66
C VAL A 3 -28.29 -35.63 -37.71
N THR A 4 -28.12 -35.09 -38.91
CA THR A 4 -28.29 -33.68 -39.25
C THR A 4 -29.57 -33.50 -40.07
N ALA A 5 -30.24 -32.35 -39.96
CA ALA A 5 -31.01 -31.67 -41.02
C ALA A 5 -31.88 -30.53 -40.42
N PRO A 6 -32.24 -29.50 -41.21
CA PRO A 6 -31.39 -28.81 -42.17
C PRO A 6 -31.50 -27.26 -42.03
N ILE A 7 -30.50 -26.53 -42.52
CA ILE A 7 -30.63 -25.10 -42.79
C ILE A 7 -31.25 -24.94 -44.19
N VAL A 8 -32.23 -24.03 -44.34
CA VAL A 8 -32.82 -23.64 -45.62
C VAL A 8 -32.53 -22.15 -45.87
N ALA A 9 -32.14 -21.83 -47.10
CA ALA A 9 -31.90 -20.48 -47.61
C ALA A 9 -31.96 -20.51 -49.16
N PRO A 10 -32.02 -19.37 -49.86
CA PRO A 10 -32.67 -18.10 -49.52
C PRO A 10 -33.71 -17.70 -50.59
N ASN A 11 -34.38 -16.55 -50.41
CA ASN A 11 -35.08 -15.74 -51.44
C ASN A 11 -35.69 -14.49 -50.75
N HIS A 12 -35.98 -13.35 -51.36
CA HIS A 12 -35.33 -12.56 -52.43
C HIS A 12 -36.01 -11.15 -52.39
N ASP A 13 -35.49 -10.14 -53.09
CA ASP A 13 -36.16 -8.87 -53.44
C ASP A 13 -36.62 -7.89 -52.33
N ASP A 14 -35.70 -7.00 -51.90
CA ASP A 14 -35.59 -5.57 -52.30
C ASP A 14 -36.86 -4.63 -52.34
N PRO A 15 -36.75 -3.28 -52.46
CA PRO A 15 -36.70 -2.42 -51.27
C PRO A 15 -37.68 -1.22 -51.27
N LYS A 16 -38.02 -0.66 -50.08
CA LYS A 16 -38.41 0.78 -49.93
C LYS A 16 -38.49 1.30 -48.48
N LYS A 17 -37.79 2.43 -48.26
CA LYS A 17 -38.13 3.59 -47.39
C LYS A 17 -38.60 3.37 -45.92
N MET A 18 -37.67 3.59 -44.99
CA MET A 18 -37.89 4.44 -43.80
C MET A 18 -36.75 5.47 -43.78
N VAL A 19 -37.02 6.77 -43.97
CA VAL A 19 -37.24 7.79 -42.90
C VAL A 19 -36.02 7.93 -41.99
N MET A 20 -35.35 9.08 -42.07
CA MET A 20 -34.23 9.44 -41.18
C MET A 20 -34.76 9.87 -39.81
N GLY A 21 -34.09 9.42 -38.74
CA GLY A 21 -34.20 9.96 -37.38
C GLY A 21 -32.81 10.37 -36.89
N ASP A 22 -32.74 11.37 -36.01
CA ASP A 22 -31.48 12.01 -35.62
C ASP A 22 -30.48 11.09 -34.92
N LYS A 23 -29.20 11.24 -35.28
CA LYS A 23 -28.09 10.70 -34.49
C LYS A 23 -27.86 11.60 -33.26
N PRO A 24 -27.73 11.05 -32.03
CA PRO A 24 -27.41 11.86 -30.86
C PRO A 24 -26.03 12.51 -31.02
N LYS A 25 -25.97 13.84 -30.83
CA LYS A 25 -24.70 14.58 -30.80
C LYS A 25 -23.94 14.26 -29.51
N PRO A 26 -22.60 14.13 -29.53
CA PRO A 26 -21.82 13.98 -28.31
C PRO A 26 -21.97 15.22 -27.41
N LYS A 27 -22.08 15.01 -26.10
CA LYS A 27 -22.06 16.09 -25.11
C LYS A 27 -20.64 16.70 -25.02
N PRO A 28 -20.51 18.01 -24.75
CA PRO A 28 -19.20 18.64 -24.65
C PRO A 28 -18.39 18.12 -23.45
N LEU A 29 -17.08 17.94 -23.65
CA LEU A 29 -16.13 17.63 -22.59
C LEU A 29 -15.98 18.85 -21.66
N LEU A 30 -16.02 18.60 -20.35
CA LEU A 30 -15.81 19.65 -19.34
C LEU A 30 -14.31 19.95 -19.24
N GLN A 31 -13.86 21.10 -19.76
CA GLN A 31 -12.47 21.53 -19.62
C GLN A 31 -12.18 21.93 -18.16
N VAL A 32 -11.49 21.06 -17.42
CA VAL A 32 -10.91 21.38 -16.11
C VAL A 32 -9.47 21.87 -16.32
N GLN A 33 -9.25 23.18 -16.18
CA GLN A 33 -7.89 23.74 -16.22
C GLN A 33 -7.16 23.44 -14.90
N ALA A 34 -5.98 22.83 -14.99
CA ALA A 34 -5.06 22.68 -13.87
C ALA A 34 -4.14 23.94 -13.73
N PRO A 35 -3.71 24.33 -12.53
CA PRO A 35 -2.84 25.50 -12.34
C PRO A 35 -1.44 25.34 -12.95
N LEU A 36 -0.95 26.38 -13.62
CA LEU A 36 0.33 26.42 -14.35
C LEU A 36 1.61 26.40 -13.47
N SER A 37 1.52 26.13 -12.17
CA SER A 37 2.64 26.26 -11.21
C SER A 37 3.64 25.10 -11.19
N TRP A 38 3.34 23.95 -11.82
CA TRP A 38 4.18 22.74 -11.74
C TRP A 38 5.51 22.81 -12.50
N GLN A 39 5.62 23.65 -13.53
CA GLN A 39 6.69 23.56 -14.55
C GLN A 39 8.13 23.77 -14.03
N LYS A 40 8.33 24.34 -12.83
CA LYS A 40 9.68 24.64 -12.30
C LYS A 40 10.22 23.65 -11.26
N SER A 41 9.40 22.77 -10.66
CA SER A 41 9.87 21.89 -9.56
C SER A 41 10.55 20.59 -10.02
N VAL A 42 10.32 20.15 -11.26
CA VAL A 42 10.85 18.86 -11.77
C VAL A 42 11.87 19.10 -12.88
N LEU A 43 11.61 20.03 -13.80
CA LEU A 43 12.51 20.29 -14.93
C LEU A 43 13.75 21.13 -14.55
N ALA A 44 13.66 22.04 -13.58
CA ALA A 44 14.81 22.86 -13.17
C ALA A 44 15.93 22.05 -12.47
N THR A 45 15.59 20.87 -11.94
CA THR A 45 16.53 19.87 -11.40
C THR A 45 17.12 18.94 -12.46
N LEU A 46 16.66 19.04 -13.72
CA LEU A 46 17.12 18.21 -14.84
C LEU A 46 17.92 19.00 -15.89
N ASP A 47 17.78 20.33 -15.94
CA ASP A 47 18.42 21.21 -16.93
C ASP A 47 19.86 21.64 -16.55
N THR A 48 20.35 21.27 -15.36
CA THR A 48 21.79 21.26 -15.07
C THR A 48 22.38 19.93 -15.52
N GLY A 49 23.09 19.94 -16.66
CA GLY A 49 23.58 18.73 -17.32
C GLY A 49 24.25 17.74 -16.37
N PHE A 50 23.64 16.56 -16.23
CA PHE A 50 24.13 15.49 -15.35
C PHE A 50 25.55 15.08 -15.73
N SER A 51 26.49 15.28 -14.79
CA SER A 51 27.54 14.27 -14.64
C SER A 51 26.84 12.93 -14.39
N PRO A 52 27.22 11.83 -15.09
CA PRO A 52 26.57 10.54 -14.89
C PRO A 52 26.61 10.18 -13.40
N VAL A 53 25.44 9.99 -12.80
CA VAL A 53 25.33 9.63 -11.38
C VAL A 53 26.10 8.34 -11.19
N ASP A 54 27.10 8.35 -10.30
CA ASP A 54 27.94 7.19 -10.06
C ASP A 54 27.12 6.10 -9.35
N THR A 55 26.50 5.22 -10.14
CA THR A 55 25.61 4.17 -9.65
C THR A 55 26.33 3.13 -8.80
N SER A 56 27.68 3.07 -8.83
CA SER A 56 28.48 2.27 -7.91
C SER A 56 28.48 2.83 -6.47
N LYS A 57 28.23 4.15 -6.32
CA LYS A 57 28.03 4.81 -5.02
C LYS A 57 26.59 4.74 -4.53
N LEU A 58 25.61 4.54 -5.43
CA LEU A 58 24.22 4.22 -5.08
C LEU A 58 24.11 2.78 -4.56
N LYS A 59 24.68 2.53 -3.37
CA LYS A 59 24.44 1.31 -2.60
C LYS A 59 22.96 1.24 -2.24
N SER A 60 22.21 0.43 -2.98
CA SER A 60 20.80 0.16 -2.72
C SER A 60 20.63 -0.34 -1.29
N PRO A 61 19.93 0.39 -0.40
CA PRO A 61 19.61 -0.10 0.92
C PRO A 61 18.40 -1.04 0.78
N LEU A 62 18.67 -2.27 0.35
CA LEU A 62 17.76 -3.42 0.46
C LEU A 62 17.56 -3.87 1.92
N ARG A 63 17.73 -2.94 2.88
CA ARG A 63 17.47 -3.15 4.31
C ARG A 63 16.06 -3.67 4.51
N ALA A 64 15.92 -4.63 5.41
CA ALA A 64 15.17 -5.86 5.15
C ALA A 64 13.80 -5.69 4.50
N PHE A 65 13.49 -6.56 3.54
CA PHE A 65 12.11 -7.02 3.33
C PHE A 65 11.87 -8.17 4.31
N ASN A 66 11.59 -7.86 5.58
CA ASN A 66 11.38 -8.91 6.58
C ASN A 66 9.99 -9.55 6.43
N ILE A 67 9.90 -10.54 5.54
CA ILE A 67 8.67 -11.29 5.21
C ILE A 67 8.36 -12.39 6.26
N ASN A 68 9.03 -12.40 7.43
CA ASN A 68 8.72 -13.34 8.51
C ASN A 68 7.43 -13.02 9.28
N MET A 69 6.88 -11.81 9.19
CA MET A 69 5.59 -11.45 9.79
C MET A 69 4.39 -11.82 8.89
N ILE A 70 4.45 -12.98 8.24
CA ILE A 70 3.28 -13.71 7.71
C ILE A 70 3.11 -14.99 8.53
N SER A 71 3.11 -14.83 9.85
CA SER A 71 2.89 -15.89 10.84
C SER A 71 1.40 -16.08 11.08
N ASP A 72 0.73 -16.71 10.12
CA ASP A 72 -0.57 -17.39 10.31
C ASP A 72 -0.79 -18.35 9.14
N LEU A 73 -0.24 -19.57 9.30
CA LEU A 73 -0.50 -20.76 8.49
C LEU A 73 0.21 -21.96 9.15
N GLU A 74 -0.51 -22.67 10.02
CA GLU A 74 -0.10 -24.03 10.42
C GLU A 74 -0.22 -25.01 9.23
N ILE A 75 0.47 -26.15 9.36
CA ILE A 75 0.42 -27.33 8.46
C ILE A 75 1.05 -27.09 7.07
N GLY A 76 2.32 -27.50 6.91
CA GLY A 76 3.03 -27.48 5.61
C GLY A 76 4.32 -28.30 5.51
N SER A 77 4.66 -29.11 6.51
CA SER A 77 5.95 -29.84 6.68
C SER A 77 7.21 -28.95 6.84
N PRO A 78 8.25 -29.41 7.58
CA PRO A 78 9.52 -28.70 7.64
C PRO A 78 10.23 -28.69 6.28
N ILE A 79 10.75 -27.54 5.88
CA ILE A 79 11.75 -27.47 4.80
C ILE A 79 13.08 -27.91 5.40
N ASP A 80 13.61 -29.04 4.94
CA ASP A 80 14.96 -29.48 5.28
C ASP A 80 15.97 -28.46 4.72
N SER A 81 16.80 -27.90 5.61
CA SER A 81 17.80 -26.88 5.29
C SER A 81 19.12 -27.44 4.77
N SER A 82 19.25 -28.76 4.62
CA SER A 82 20.49 -29.43 4.19
C SER A 82 20.72 -29.48 2.66
N GLU A 83 19.67 -29.38 1.83
CA GLU A 83 19.79 -29.38 0.34
C GLU A 83 20.25 -28.01 -0.24
N VAL A 84 21.41 -27.52 0.22
CA VAL A 84 22.15 -26.41 -0.40
C VAL A 84 23.63 -26.78 -0.52
N GLU A 85 23.96 -27.64 -1.50
CA GLU A 85 25.35 -27.98 -1.82
C GLU A 85 26.09 -26.77 -2.44
N ILE A 86 26.71 -25.95 -1.58
CA ILE A 86 27.71 -24.97 -2.01
C ILE A 86 29.06 -25.68 -2.09
N GLN A 87 29.44 -26.14 -3.29
CA GLN A 87 30.76 -26.72 -3.52
C GLN A 87 31.85 -25.67 -3.26
N SER A 88 32.64 -25.88 -2.22
CA SER A 88 33.81 -25.06 -1.87
C SER A 88 35.08 -25.92 -1.96
N PRO A 89 36.14 -25.45 -2.65
CA PRO A 89 37.35 -26.24 -2.84
C PRO A 89 38.20 -26.28 -1.56
N LEU A 90 38.30 -27.45 -0.95
CA LEU A 90 39.12 -27.70 0.25
C LEU A 90 40.61 -27.39 0.00
N ARG A 91 41.21 -26.66 0.95
CA ARG A 91 42.64 -26.79 1.28
C ARG A 91 42.78 -26.97 2.79
N ALA A 92 43.17 -28.17 3.20
CA ALA A 92 43.42 -28.50 4.60
C ALA A 92 44.83 -28.05 5.03
N PHE A 93 44.94 -27.61 6.28
CA PHE A 93 46.15 -27.74 7.09
C PHE A 93 45.73 -27.94 8.55
N SER A 94 46.28 -28.96 9.19
CA SER A 94 45.94 -29.37 10.56
C SER A 94 47.21 -29.45 11.41
N ILE A 95 47.24 -28.77 12.56
CA ILE A 95 48.22 -28.98 13.63
C ILE A 95 47.49 -28.88 14.99
N ASN A 96 47.94 -29.64 15.99
CA ASN A 96 47.26 -29.86 17.26
C ASN A 96 47.78 -28.97 18.41
N LEU A 97 46.86 -28.57 19.30
CA LEU A 97 46.86 -28.74 20.77
C LEU A 97 48.20 -28.65 21.55
N ALA A 98 48.31 -27.70 22.53
CA ALA A 98 48.68 -27.97 23.95
C ALA A 98 48.90 -26.70 24.84
N SER A 99 48.26 -26.72 26.02
CA SER A 99 48.61 -26.18 27.37
C SER A 99 49.73 -25.14 27.66
N ASP A 100 49.31 -24.14 28.46
CA ASP A 100 49.88 -23.65 29.75
C ASP A 100 51.00 -22.59 29.91
N ASP A 101 50.78 -21.80 30.98
CA ASP A 101 51.66 -21.10 31.94
C ASP A 101 52.24 -19.65 31.78
N ALA A 102 52.05 -18.93 32.90
CA ALA A 102 52.86 -17.85 33.52
C ALA A 102 52.81 -16.36 33.08
N VAL A 103 52.91 -15.52 34.11
CA VAL A 103 52.87 -14.04 34.27
C VAL A 103 53.93 -13.72 35.35
N PRO A 104 54.74 -12.61 35.37
CA PRO A 104 54.32 -11.20 35.26
C PRO A 104 55.27 -10.19 34.55
N GLY A 105 54.82 -8.94 34.36
CA GLY A 105 55.68 -7.80 34.00
C GLY A 105 54.97 -6.45 33.78
N SER A 106 54.89 -5.60 34.81
CA SER A 106 54.41 -4.19 34.80
C SER A 106 55.54 -3.27 35.30
N PRO A 107 55.53 -1.91 35.11
CA PRO A 107 54.41 -0.98 34.79
C PRO A 107 54.68 -0.12 33.51
N ILE A 108 53.82 0.83 33.06
CA ILE A 108 53.51 2.18 33.59
C ILE A 108 52.15 2.69 33.02
N ASN A 109 51.46 3.55 33.78
CA ASN A 109 50.17 4.24 33.51
C ASN A 109 50.14 5.52 34.40
N PRO A 110 49.13 6.43 34.44
CA PRO A 110 47.92 6.65 33.61
C PRO A 110 47.96 8.07 32.96
N SER A 111 46.91 8.86 32.65
CA SER A 111 45.42 8.85 32.67
C SER A 111 44.95 9.92 31.62
N ASP A 112 43.69 10.32 31.36
CA ASP A 112 42.29 9.98 31.72
C ASP A 112 41.45 10.44 30.47
N LEU A 113 40.16 10.83 30.42
CA LEU A 113 39.12 11.02 31.43
C LEU A 113 37.77 10.40 31.02
N LYS A 114 37.40 9.39 31.79
CA LYS A 114 36.07 8.87 32.16
C LYS A 114 34.80 9.67 31.75
N SER A 115 33.79 8.89 31.36
CA SER A 115 32.36 9.23 31.50
C SER A 115 31.89 9.25 32.97
N PRO A 116 30.71 9.83 33.25
CA PRO A 116 29.95 9.47 34.45
C PRO A 116 28.47 9.11 34.19
N LEU A 117 28.04 7.97 34.75
CA LEU A 117 26.68 7.78 35.26
C LEU A 117 26.80 7.21 36.68
N ARG A 118 26.02 7.72 37.64
CA ARG A 118 25.82 7.05 38.93
C ARG A 118 24.52 7.49 39.60
N ALA A 119 23.81 6.53 40.19
CA ALA A 119 22.58 6.75 40.95
C ALA A 119 22.83 7.14 42.42
N VAL A 120 21.80 7.69 43.07
CA VAL A 120 21.68 7.93 44.52
C VAL A 120 20.30 7.44 44.98
N SER A 121 20.12 7.20 46.29
CA SER A 121 19.13 6.27 46.86
C SER A 121 17.82 6.88 47.40
N ILE A 122 16.98 5.99 47.96
CA ILE A 122 15.58 6.15 48.41
C ILE A 122 15.46 6.74 49.83
N THR A 123 14.43 7.59 50.09
CA THR A 123 13.79 7.75 51.43
C THR A 123 12.29 8.12 51.39
N THR A 124 11.43 7.11 51.62
CA THR A 124 10.18 7.11 52.44
C THR A 124 9.18 8.31 52.49
N GLY A 125 8.03 8.13 51.83
CA GLY A 125 6.65 8.33 52.37
C GLY A 125 6.08 9.76 52.56
N PRO A 126 4.78 9.91 52.95
CA PRO A 126 3.75 8.89 53.21
C PRO A 126 2.61 8.87 52.14
N ALA A 127 1.51 8.16 52.40
CA ALA A 127 0.40 7.93 51.46
C ALA A 127 -0.87 8.75 51.75
N LEU A 128 -1.73 8.87 50.72
CA LEU A 128 -3.18 9.10 50.83
C LEU A 128 -3.92 8.22 49.79
N SER A 129 -5.19 7.91 50.05
CA SER A 129 -6.04 6.98 49.29
C SER A 129 -7.52 7.28 49.53
N LEU A 130 -8.43 6.69 48.74
CA LEU A 130 -9.90 6.75 48.86
C LEU A 130 -10.51 8.14 48.51
N ASP A 131 -11.73 8.28 47.97
CA ASP A 131 -12.62 7.26 47.37
C ASP A 131 -13.69 7.86 46.43
N ALA A 132 -14.34 6.95 45.67
CA ALA A 132 -15.76 6.89 45.29
C ALA A 132 -16.56 8.05 44.63
N ALA A 133 -17.54 7.61 43.80
CA ALA A 133 -18.87 8.23 43.55
C ALA A 133 -18.95 9.58 42.77
N SER A 134 -20.05 9.90 42.07
CA SER A 134 -21.14 9.07 41.48
C SER A 134 -21.93 9.88 40.44
N SER A 135 -22.71 9.17 39.62
CA SER A 135 -23.78 9.68 38.74
C SER A 135 -24.54 10.95 39.18
N GLN A 136 -24.77 11.87 38.23
CA GLN A 136 -26.07 12.54 38.13
C GLN A 136 -26.35 13.06 36.71
N ASP A 137 -27.58 12.85 36.25
CA ASP A 137 -28.11 13.38 34.99
C ASP A 137 -28.30 14.90 35.05
N ASN A 138 -28.20 15.57 33.89
CA ASN A 138 -28.76 16.91 33.73
C ASN A 138 -29.42 17.05 32.36
N PHE A 139 -30.73 16.81 32.34
CA PHE A 139 -31.61 17.19 31.25
C PHE A 139 -31.72 18.72 31.20
N ILE A 140 -31.38 19.36 30.08
CA ILE A 140 -31.74 20.75 29.80
C ILE A 140 -32.51 20.78 28.48
N VAL A 141 -33.81 21.04 28.59
CA VAL A 141 -34.67 21.39 27.46
C VAL A 141 -34.75 22.92 27.41
N ALA A 142 -34.44 23.50 26.25
CA ALA A 142 -34.69 24.90 25.95
C ALA A 142 -35.40 24.98 24.60
N ASN A 143 -36.60 25.57 24.58
CA ASN A 143 -37.40 25.72 23.36
C ASN A 143 -36.93 26.90 22.50
N ASP A 144 -37.42 26.91 21.26
CA ASP A 144 -37.26 27.94 20.23
C ASP A 144 -37.20 29.40 20.72
N GLU A 145 -36.32 30.19 20.10
CA GLU A 145 -36.77 31.08 19.03
C GLU A 145 -35.64 31.57 18.09
N LYS A 146 -35.98 31.65 16.79
CA LYS A 146 -35.45 32.57 15.77
C LYS A 146 -33.91 32.65 15.57
N ILE A 147 -33.38 31.81 14.67
CA ILE A 147 -32.19 32.15 13.88
C ILE A 147 -32.56 32.22 12.38
N ARG A 148 -32.19 33.31 11.71
CA ARG A 148 -32.37 33.51 10.27
C ARG A 148 -31.29 32.77 9.49
N LEU A 149 -31.65 32.19 8.34
CA LEU A 149 -30.67 31.84 7.31
C LEU A 149 -29.99 33.10 6.75
N GLN A 150 -28.69 33.19 6.96
CA GLN A 150 -27.77 33.96 6.10
C GLN A 150 -26.46 33.19 5.92
N SER A 151 -26.04 33.07 4.67
CA SER A 151 -24.66 32.83 4.23
C SER A 151 -24.35 33.97 3.23
N PRO A 152 -23.11 34.48 3.16
CA PRO A 152 -21.95 33.67 2.82
C PRO A 152 -20.66 33.94 3.63
N ALA A 153 -19.74 32.97 3.54
CA ALA A 153 -18.28 33.11 3.67
C ALA A 153 -17.72 34.10 4.70
N ASP A 154 -17.31 33.57 5.86
CA ASP A 154 -16.28 34.19 6.70
C ASP A 154 -15.10 33.24 6.91
N ILE A 155 -13.93 33.81 7.21
CA ILE A 155 -12.62 33.14 7.12
C ILE A 155 -12.37 32.28 8.38
N PRO A 156 -11.77 31.07 8.27
CA PRO A 156 -11.34 30.33 9.45
C PRO A 156 -10.39 31.15 10.33
N THR A 157 -10.73 31.23 11.62
CA THR A 157 -9.96 31.92 12.67
C THR A 157 -8.46 31.60 12.58
N PRO A 158 -7.55 32.59 12.78
CA PRO A 158 -6.11 32.33 12.75
C PRO A 158 -5.71 31.21 13.72
N PRO A 159 -4.65 30.43 13.40
CA PRO A 159 -4.20 29.33 14.27
C PRO A 159 -3.90 29.80 15.71
N PRO A 160 -4.17 28.94 16.72
CA PRO A 160 -3.85 29.24 18.10
C PRO A 160 -2.32 29.24 18.31
N GLU A 161 -1.76 30.44 18.25
CA GLU A 161 -0.33 30.74 18.27
C GLU A 161 0.45 30.20 17.04
N ALA A 162 1.54 30.89 16.70
CA ALA A 162 2.36 30.55 15.54
C ALA A 162 3.33 29.42 15.88
N SER A 163 2.88 28.16 15.76
CA SER A 163 3.74 26.99 15.88
C SER A 163 4.99 27.13 15.02
N SER A 164 6.16 26.92 15.63
CA SER A 164 7.45 27.01 14.93
C SER A 164 7.59 25.93 13.84
N GLU A 165 8.48 26.14 12.86
CA GLU A 165 8.79 25.15 11.81
C GLU A 165 9.06 23.76 12.42
N THR A 166 9.89 23.70 13.47
CA THR A 166 10.24 22.48 14.20
C THR A 166 9.04 21.87 14.93
N GLU A 167 8.14 22.66 15.50
CA GLU A 167 6.93 22.12 16.14
C GLU A 167 5.97 21.50 15.12
N ILE A 168 5.81 22.14 13.95
CA ILE A 168 5.05 21.59 12.82
C ILE A 168 5.72 20.29 12.32
N ALA A 169 7.06 20.29 12.19
CA ALA A 169 7.81 19.11 11.77
C ALA A 169 7.65 17.95 12.76
N HIS A 170 7.67 18.21 14.06
CA HIS A 170 7.40 17.22 15.10
C HIS A 170 5.97 16.66 15.00
N LYS A 171 4.94 17.52 14.83
CA LYS A 171 3.54 17.10 14.61
C LYS A 171 3.39 16.21 13.37
N ILE A 172 4.09 16.51 12.28
CA ILE A 172 4.12 15.66 11.08
C ILE A 172 4.82 14.32 11.35
N MET A 173 5.92 14.30 12.11
CA MET A 173 6.54 13.04 12.52
C MET A 173 5.65 12.22 13.46
N ASP A 174 4.81 12.84 14.30
CA ASP A 174 3.81 12.15 15.11
C ASP A 174 2.75 11.46 14.24
N ILE A 175 2.30 12.13 13.16
CA ILE A 175 1.37 11.56 12.17
C ILE A 175 2.05 10.40 11.41
N PHE A 176 3.30 10.54 10.97
CA PHE A 176 4.05 9.41 10.38
C PHE A 176 4.21 8.24 11.36
N GLN A 177 4.34 8.52 12.67
CA GLN A 177 4.42 7.48 13.68
C GLN A 177 3.06 6.78 13.89
N SER A 178 1.92 7.49 13.89
CA SER A 178 0.60 6.86 14.07
C SER A 178 0.13 6.05 12.85
N TYR A 179 0.57 6.41 11.63
CA TYR A 179 0.26 5.66 10.42
C TYR A 179 1.14 4.42 10.19
N GLY A 180 2.30 4.33 10.86
CA GLY A 180 3.29 3.28 10.63
C GLY A 180 3.12 2.00 11.46
N ARG A 181 4.07 1.06 11.31
CA ARG A 181 4.29 -0.10 12.19
C ARG A 181 5.76 -0.23 12.53
N HIS A 182 6.12 -0.03 13.79
CA HIS A 182 7.50 0.15 14.24
C HIS A 182 7.98 -1.06 15.02
N ILE A 183 8.71 -1.93 14.34
CA ILE A 183 9.26 -3.15 14.93
C ILE A 183 10.52 -2.79 15.71
N LEU A 184 10.56 -3.14 16.99
CA LEU A 184 11.76 -3.09 17.82
C LEU A 184 12.80 -4.10 17.34
N PRO A 185 14.10 -3.78 17.40
CA PRO A 185 15.16 -4.78 17.38
C PRO A 185 14.99 -5.79 18.53
N GLU A 186 15.34 -7.04 18.28
CA GLU A 186 15.21 -8.12 19.26
C GLU A 186 16.12 -7.85 20.48
N GLY A 187 15.51 -7.72 21.66
CA GLY A 187 16.20 -7.40 22.92
C GLY A 187 16.17 -5.93 23.34
N GLU A 188 15.65 -5.00 22.52
CA GLU A 188 15.42 -3.62 22.93
C GLU A 188 14.06 -3.46 23.66
N THR A 189 14.02 -2.69 24.75
CA THR A 189 12.82 -2.47 25.57
C THR A 189 12.25 -1.05 25.50
N GLU A 190 12.92 -0.11 24.82
CA GLU A 190 12.52 1.29 24.73
C GLU A 190 12.28 1.70 23.26
N HIS A 191 11.05 2.13 22.94
CA HIS A 191 10.66 2.56 21.59
C HIS A 191 11.21 3.95 21.21
N THR A 192 12.53 4.08 21.07
CA THR A 192 13.12 5.22 20.36
C THR A 192 12.95 5.03 18.85
N TRP A 193 11.86 5.58 18.30
CA TRP A 193 11.56 5.42 16.87
C TRP A 193 12.60 6.12 15.98
N ILE A 194 13.57 5.35 15.48
CA ILE A 194 14.69 5.79 14.63
C ILE A 194 14.20 6.60 13.42
N GLY A 195 13.02 6.27 12.88
CA GLY A 195 12.38 7.01 11.78
C GLY A 195 12.24 8.51 12.06
N ARG A 196 11.98 8.93 13.31
CA ARG A 196 11.94 10.34 13.70
C ARG A 196 13.28 11.03 13.43
N LYS A 197 14.37 10.46 13.96
CA LYS A 197 15.73 11.01 13.82
C LYS A 197 16.18 11.08 12.36
N MET A 198 15.79 10.10 11.54
CA MET A 198 16.24 10.01 10.15
C MET A 198 15.44 10.90 9.18
N PHE A 199 14.16 11.17 9.45
CA PHE A 199 13.29 11.91 8.52
C PHE A 199 12.88 13.31 9.00
N LEU A 200 13.05 13.67 10.28
CA LEU A 200 12.73 15.02 10.78
C LEU A 200 13.42 16.15 9.99
N PRO A 201 14.75 16.14 9.72
CA PRO A 201 15.41 17.25 9.02
C PRO A 201 14.89 17.48 7.59
N ARG A 202 14.36 16.41 6.98
CA ARG A 202 13.77 16.41 5.64
C ARG A 202 12.34 16.99 5.64
N VAL A 203 11.57 16.72 6.68
CA VAL A 203 10.28 17.36 6.92
C VAL A 203 10.46 18.84 7.23
N GLU A 204 11.43 19.20 8.08
CA GLU A 204 11.80 20.60 8.35
C GLU A 204 12.21 21.36 7.07
N GLN A 205 12.92 20.72 6.14
CA GLN A 205 13.29 21.34 4.87
C GLN A 205 12.07 21.61 3.98
N TYR A 206 11.16 20.64 3.80
CA TYR A 206 9.93 20.87 3.04
C TYR A 206 9.06 21.99 3.65
N ILE A 207 8.97 22.06 4.98
CA ILE A 207 8.24 23.13 5.69
C ILE A 207 8.83 24.50 5.37
N ARG A 208 10.16 24.64 5.50
CA ARG A 208 10.93 25.88 5.24
C ARG A 208 10.83 26.36 3.80
N ASP A 209 10.86 25.42 2.86
CA ASP A 209 10.69 25.69 1.42
C ASP A 209 9.22 25.97 1.04
N ASN A 210 8.29 25.84 1.99
CA ASN A 210 6.84 26.03 1.85
C ASN A 210 6.22 25.24 0.68
N VAL A 211 6.58 23.96 0.57
CA VAL A 211 6.13 23.03 -0.46
C VAL A 211 5.54 21.74 0.16
N PRO A 212 4.61 21.05 -0.52
CA PRO A 212 3.99 19.84 0.02
C PRO A 212 5.03 18.80 0.44
N ILE A 213 4.84 18.16 1.60
CA ILE A 213 5.68 17.04 2.04
C ILE A 213 5.53 15.92 1.01
N LYS A 214 6.57 15.65 0.22
CA LYS A 214 6.52 14.60 -0.81
C LYS A 214 6.94 13.27 -0.21
N MET A 215 6.05 12.28 -0.28
CA MET A 215 6.28 10.90 0.14
C MET A 215 6.37 10.00 -1.08
N ILE A 216 7.21 8.97 -1.05
CA ILE A 216 7.29 7.97 -2.12
C ILE A 216 7.10 6.56 -1.58
N ILE A 217 6.24 5.77 -2.22
CA ILE A 217 5.86 4.42 -1.78
C ILE A 217 5.92 3.41 -2.94
N PRO A 218 6.95 2.55 -3.02
CA PRO A 218 6.99 1.41 -3.94
C PRO A 218 5.83 0.45 -3.64
N SER A 219 4.82 0.41 -4.51
CA SER A 219 3.54 -0.28 -4.24
C SER A 219 2.56 -0.25 -5.43
N PHE A 220 1.45 -1.00 -5.30
CA PHE A 220 0.36 -1.15 -6.27
C PHE A 220 0.83 -1.51 -7.69
N PRO A 221 1.21 -2.78 -7.91
CA PRO A 221 1.86 -3.19 -9.15
C PRO A 221 0.91 -3.88 -10.15
N TRP A 222 0.17 -4.90 -9.70
CA TRP A 222 -0.85 -5.69 -10.42
C TRP A 222 -1.49 -6.66 -9.40
N LYS A 223 -2.74 -7.13 -9.58
CA LYS A 223 -3.29 -8.24 -8.76
C LYS A 223 -2.57 -9.57 -9.07
N SER A 224 -2.26 -10.35 -8.03
CA SER A 224 -1.60 -11.68 -8.12
C SER A 224 -2.09 -12.56 -9.29
N ILE A 225 -1.17 -13.28 -9.93
CA ILE A 225 -1.50 -14.23 -11.01
C ILE A 225 -2.32 -15.42 -10.49
N ASN A 226 -2.27 -15.74 -9.19
CA ASN A 226 -3.11 -16.79 -8.59
C ASN A 226 -4.54 -16.28 -8.28
N ARG A 227 -5.33 -16.18 -9.35
CA ARG A 227 -6.77 -15.83 -9.35
C ARG A 227 -7.68 -16.99 -8.92
N VAL A 228 -7.11 -18.16 -8.59
CA VAL A 228 -7.84 -19.35 -8.14
C VAL A 228 -7.93 -19.38 -6.62
N ASP A 229 -6.80 -19.15 -5.95
CA ASP A 229 -6.65 -19.31 -4.51
C ASP A 229 -6.48 -18.00 -3.75
N LYS A 230 -5.90 -16.95 -4.37
CA LYS A 230 -5.29 -15.83 -3.64
C LYS A 230 -6.06 -14.53 -3.75
N VAL A 231 -6.40 -14.12 -4.97
CA VAL A 231 -7.14 -12.88 -5.27
C VAL A 231 -8.45 -13.20 -6.01
N ILE A 232 -9.41 -12.27 -5.97
CA ILE A 232 -10.75 -12.44 -6.58
C ILE A 232 -10.87 -11.90 -8.01
N GLY A 233 -9.85 -11.25 -8.55
CA GLY A 233 -9.87 -10.64 -9.88
C GLY A 233 -8.50 -10.13 -10.34
N VAL A 234 -8.49 -9.43 -11.48
CA VAL A 234 -7.27 -8.82 -12.07
C VAL A 234 -7.13 -7.32 -11.75
N LEU A 235 -8.26 -6.68 -11.46
CA LEU A 235 -8.36 -5.24 -11.18
C LEU A 235 -8.33 -4.97 -9.67
N PRO A 236 -8.05 -3.71 -9.27
CA PRO A 236 -8.26 -3.21 -7.91
C PRO A 236 -9.64 -3.58 -7.34
N ASP A 237 -9.68 -4.02 -6.10
CA ASP A 237 -10.90 -4.33 -5.35
C ASP A 237 -11.00 -3.49 -4.05
N LEU A 238 -11.84 -3.90 -3.08
CA LEU A 238 -11.97 -3.18 -1.80
C LEU A 238 -10.62 -3.01 -1.07
N GLY A 239 -9.65 -3.90 -1.28
CA GLY A 239 -8.32 -3.77 -0.66
C GLY A 239 -7.57 -2.54 -1.16
N GLU A 240 -7.58 -2.31 -2.47
CA GLU A 240 -6.97 -1.13 -3.06
C GLU A 240 -7.75 0.15 -2.71
N ASP A 241 -9.08 0.08 -2.60
CA ASP A 241 -9.93 1.20 -2.18
C ASP A 241 -9.61 1.68 -0.75
N LEU A 242 -9.57 0.75 0.21
CA LEU A 242 -9.20 1.02 1.60
C LEU A 242 -7.75 1.53 1.71
N ALA A 243 -6.84 1.01 0.89
CA ALA A 243 -5.45 1.42 0.87
C ALA A 243 -5.25 2.84 0.31
N LEU A 244 -5.94 3.20 -0.78
CA LEU A 244 -5.97 4.57 -1.30
C LEU A 244 -6.58 5.54 -0.29
N ALA A 245 -7.67 5.15 0.38
CA ALA A 245 -8.30 5.94 1.43
C ALA A 245 -7.34 6.18 2.61
N ARG A 246 -6.55 5.18 3.01
CA ARG A 246 -5.52 5.30 4.05
C ARG A 246 -4.39 6.26 3.66
N LEU A 247 -3.89 6.17 2.42
CA LEU A 247 -2.86 7.09 1.92
C LEU A 247 -3.38 8.53 1.80
N ASN A 248 -4.63 8.72 1.37
CA ASN A 248 -5.25 10.04 1.33
C ASN A 248 -5.51 10.60 2.73
N ALA A 249 -5.87 9.76 3.71
CA ALA A 249 -6.04 10.17 5.10
C ALA A 249 -4.72 10.71 5.71
N LEU A 250 -3.57 10.07 5.41
CA LEU A 250 -2.25 10.59 5.78
C LEU A 250 -1.98 11.99 5.19
N CYS A 251 -2.27 12.21 3.89
CA CYS A 251 -2.17 13.53 3.27
C CYS A 251 -3.08 14.57 3.94
N VAL A 252 -4.32 14.19 4.27
CA VAL A 252 -5.31 15.06 4.92
C VAL A 252 -4.90 15.40 6.35
N ASP A 253 -4.36 14.46 7.12
CA ASP A 253 -3.92 14.69 8.49
C ASP A 253 -2.69 15.61 8.54
N ILE A 254 -1.71 15.46 7.63
CA ILE A 254 -0.61 16.41 7.50
C ILE A 254 -1.15 17.81 7.11
N GLY A 255 -2.14 17.87 6.22
CA GLY A 255 -2.80 19.12 5.82
C GLY A 255 -3.55 19.85 6.94
N LYS A 256 -3.84 19.20 8.09
CA LYS A 256 -4.41 19.85 9.28
C LYS A 256 -3.37 20.61 10.11
N VAL A 257 -2.09 20.23 10.01
CA VAL A 257 -0.99 20.82 10.80
C VAL A 257 -0.01 21.65 9.97
N TYR A 258 -0.03 21.50 8.63
CA TYR A 258 0.87 22.19 7.71
C TYR A 258 0.16 22.64 6.43
N GLN A 259 0.18 23.96 6.18
CA GLN A 259 -0.56 24.59 5.07
C GLN A 259 -0.08 24.14 3.68
N GLY A 260 1.20 23.78 3.51
CA GLY A 260 1.69 23.21 2.26
C GLY A 260 1.13 21.81 1.95
N GLY A 261 0.54 21.13 2.93
CA GLY A 261 -0.03 19.79 2.78
C GLY A 261 1.03 18.73 2.45
N ALA A 262 0.60 17.64 1.83
CA ALA A 262 1.47 16.51 1.50
C ALA A 262 0.96 15.72 0.28
N GLU A 263 1.87 15.05 -0.42
CA GLU A 263 1.56 14.20 -1.58
C GLU A 263 2.18 12.80 -1.43
N VAL A 264 1.39 11.74 -1.62
CA VAL A 264 1.91 10.37 -1.75
C VAL A 264 2.08 10.05 -3.23
N HIS A 265 3.32 9.81 -3.62
CA HIS A 265 3.71 9.34 -4.94
C HIS A 265 3.86 7.82 -4.90
N ILE A 266 2.86 7.11 -5.42
CA ILE A 266 2.91 5.66 -5.61
C ILE A 266 3.91 5.38 -6.73
N ALA A 267 5.06 4.83 -6.38
CA ALA A 267 6.04 4.38 -7.34
C ALA A 267 5.66 2.95 -7.76
N THR A 268 4.90 2.80 -8.85
CA THR A 268 4.45 1.47 -9.25
C THR A 268 5.59 0.67 -9.84
N ASP A 269 5.91 -0.42 -9.17
CA ASP A 269 6.80 -1.48 -9.62
C ASP A 269 6.14 -2.39 -10.66
N GLY A 270 4.96 -2.04 -11.19
CA GLY A 270 4.18 -2.81 -12.14
C GLY A 270 4.98 -3.33 -13.35
N LEU A 271 5.62 -2.42 -14.10
CA LEU A 271 6.44 -2.77 -15.27
C LEU A 271 7.76 -3.49 -14.90
N VAL A 272 8.17 -3.42 -13.63
CA VAL A 272 9.45 -3.95 -13.16
C VAL A 272 9.42 -5.47 -13.09
N PHE A 273 8.28 -6.10 -12.82
CA PHE A 273 8.23 -7.55 -12.57
C PHE A 273 7.11 -8.33 -13.28
N ASN A 274 6.16 -7.67 -13.94
CA ASN A 274 5.00 -8.33 -14.54
C ASN A 274 5.37 -9.49 -15.50
N ASP A 275 6.30 -9.27 -16.44
CA ASP A 275 6.80 -10.29 -17.37
C ASP A 275 7.52 -11.46 -16.65
N VAL A 276 8.16 -11.18 -15.51
CA VAL A 276 8.86 -12.16 -14.68
C VAL A 276 7.89 -13.07 -13.90
N VAL A 277 6.70 -12.58 -13.55
CA VAL A 277 5.64 -13.37 -12.89
C VAL A 277 4.52 -13.86 -13.83
N GLY A 278 4.59 -13.52 -15.12
CA GLY A 278 3.66 -13.98 -16.16
C GLY A 278 2.36 -13.17 -16.26
N ILE A 279 2.41 -11.89 -15.91
CA ILE A 279 1.32 -10.92 -16.09
C ILE A 279 1.68 -9.98 -17.24
N SER A 280 0.68 -9.62 -18.05
CA SER A 280 0.90 -8.82 -19.26
C SER A 280 1.04 -7.33 -18.94
N ASP A 281 1.69 -6.60 -19.83
CA ASP A 281 1.70 -5.13 -19.80
C ASP A 281 0.27 -4.55 -19.88
N ASP A 282 -0.65 -5.24 -20.56
CA ASP A 282 -2.06 -4.87 -20.61
C ASP A 282 -2.73 -4.91 -19.23
N GLU A 283 -2.58 -6.00 -18.49
CA GLU A 283 -3.14 -6.14 -17.13
C GLU A 283 -2.46 -5.19 -16.13
N THR A 284 -1.16 -4.94 -16.28
CA THR A 284 -0.44 -3.93 -15.49
C THR A 284 -0.94 -2.51 -15.77
N TRP A 285 -1.22 -2.17 -17.03
CA TRP A 285 -1.83 -0.90 -17.39
C TRP A 285 -3.23 -0.75 -16.81
N GLU A 286 -4.12 -1.73 -17.03
CA GLU A 286 -5.52 -1.66 -16.60
C GLU A 286 -5.64 -1.59 -15.07
N TYR A 287 -4.79 -2.32 -14.34
CA TYR A 287 -4.73 -2.23 -12.88
C TYR A 287 -4.31 -0.82 -12.42
N GLY A 288 -3.21 -0.28 -12.95
CA GLY A 288 -2.71 1.05 -12.58
C GLY A 288 -3.65 2.19 -13.00
N SER A 289 -4.32 2.06 -14.14
CA SER A 289 -5.33 3.01 -14.62
C SER A 289 -6.57 2.98 -13.72
N THR A 290 -7.11 1.79 -13.43
CA THR A 290 -8.29 1.61 -12.55
C THR A 290 -8.05 2.16 -11.14
N LEU A 291 -6.83 1.95 -10.60
CA LEU A 291 -6.42 2.48 -9.30
C LEU A 291 -6.50 4.01 -9.23
N MET A 292 -5.97 4.69 -10.25
CA MET A 292 -6.00 6.15 -10.30
C MET A 292 -7.39 6.70 -10.62
N ASP A 293 -8.19 5.96 -11.38
CA ASP A 293 -9.61 6.22 -11.60
C ASP A 293 -10.40 6.18 -10.28
N MET A 294 -10.12 5.23 -9.38
CA MET A 294 -10.71 5.16 -8.05
C MET A 294 -10.31 6.37 -7.19
N ALA A 295 -9.01 6.71 -7.16
CA ALA A 295 -8.52 7.89 -6.45
C ALA A 295 -9.15 9.19 -6.98
N ALA A 296 -9.29 9.33 -8.30
CA ALA A 296 -9.94 10.48 -8.94
C ALA A 296 -11.44 10.57 -8.60
N LYS A 297 -12.17 9.44 -8.68
CA LYS A 297 -13.61 9.37 -8.33
C LYS A 297 -13.88 9.72 -6.86
N LYS A 298 -12.95 9.40 -5.95
CA LYS A 298 -13.01 9.80 -4.52
C LYS A 298 -12.37 11.17 -4.22
N GLY A 299 -11.87 11.88 -5.24
CA GLY A 299 -11.34 13.25 -5.12
C GLY A 299 -9.98 13.35 -4.42
N TYR A 300 -9.18 12.28 -4.40
CA TYR A 300 -7.92 12.18 -3.66
C TYR A 300 -6.76 12.93 -4.34
N LYS A 301 -6.76 14.27 -4.26
CA LYS A 301 -5.81 15.18 -4.93
C LYS A 301 -4.33 14.92 -4.59
N GLY A 302 -4.06 14.40 -3.39
CA GLY A 302 -2.71 14.14 -2.87
C GLY A 302 -2.06 12.85 -3.37
N ILE A 303 -2.78 11.98 -4.08
CA ILE A 303 -2.25 10.72 -4.60
C ILE A 303 -1.76 10.88 -6.05
N LYS A 304 -0.51 10.50 -6.32
CA LYS A 304 0.08 10.44 -7.66
C LYS A 304 0.55 9.01 -7.97
N LEU A 305 0.68 8.68 -9.25
CA LEU A 305 1.28 7.44 -9.73
C LEU A 305 2.50 7.78 -10.59
N LEU A 306 3.67 7.25 -10.23
CA LEU A 306 4.92 7.33 -10.97
C LEU A 306 5.27 5.95 -11.52
N ARG A 307 5.48 5.87 -12.83
CA ARG A 307 5.92 4.66 -13.55
C ARG A 307 7.45 4.69 -13.74
N VAL A 308 8.01 3.54 -14.15
CA VAL A 308 9.41 3.44 -14.59
C VAL A 308 9.77 4.50 -15.66
N MET A 309 8.85 4.77 -16.59
CA MET A 309 9.00 5.81 -17.62
C MET A 309 9.20 7.22 -17.04
N ASP A 310 8.49 7.57 -15.97
CA ASP A 310 8.58 8.90 -15.34
C ASP A 310 9.94 9.09 -14.66
N PHE A 311 10.45 8.03 -14.01
CA PHE A 311 11.78 8.03 -13.41
C PHE A 311 12.92 8.04 -14.46
N LEU A 312 12.69 7.50 -15.65
CA LEU A 312 13.64 7.53 -16.77
C LEU A 312 13.57 8.81 -17.62
N GLY A 313 12.66 9.74 -17.34
CA GLY A 313 12.45 10.94 -18.17
C GLY A 313 11.88 10.62 -19.57
N MET A 314 11.19 9.49 -19.72
CA MET A 314 10.54 9.07 -20.97
C MET A 314 9.14 9.69 -21.17
N THR A 315 8.68 10.50 -20.20
CA THR A 315 7.40 11.23 -20.25
C THR A 315 7.66 12.73 -20.35
N ASP A 316 6.80 13.43 -21.13
CA ASP A 316 6.97 14.87 -21.41
C ASP A 316 6.45 15.78 -20.27
N GLY A 317 5.72 15.21 -19.30
CA GLY A 317 5.06 15.94 -18.21
C GLY A 317 3.92 16.86 -18.66
N LEU A 318 3.49 16.80 -19.93
CA LEU A 318 2.48 17.71 -20.50
C LEU A 318 1.04 17.21 -20.29
N GLY A 319 0.84 15.94 -19.97
CA GLY A 319 -0.46 15.37 -19.66
C GLY A 319 -0.41 13.93 -19.14
N PRO A 320 -1.57 13.30 -18.88
CA PRO A 320 -1.63 11.88 -18.55
C PRO A 320 -1.17 11.03 -19.73
N MET A 321 -0.25 10.09 -19.46
CA MET A 321 0.14 9.04 -20.41
C MET A 321 -1.09 8.25 -20.90
N THR A 322 -1.13 7.91 -22.19
CA THR A 322 -2.15 7.01 -22.77
C THR A 322 -1.67 5.55 -22.78
N LYS A 323 -2.61 4.60 -22.98
CA LYS A 323 -2.27 3.16 -23.08
C LYS A 323 -1.34 2.90 -24.25
N GLU A 324 -1.54 3.56 -25.38
CA GLU A 324 -0.73 3.42 -26.59
C GLU A 324 0.70 3.93 -26.36
N GLN A 325 0.85 5.09 -25.70
CA GLN A 325 2.16 5.62 -25.30
C GLN A 325 2.88 4.65 -24.35
N TYR A 326 2.18 4.11 -23.35
CA TYR A 326 2.74 3.11 -22.45
C TYR A 326 3.23 1.86 -23.22
N MET A 327 2.37 1.23 -24.03
CA MET A 327 2.70 0.02 -24.79
C MET A 327 3.85 0.23 -25.79
N THR A 328 4.02 1.43 -26.34
CA THR A 328 5.16 1.75 -27.20
C THR A 328 6.47 1.99 -26.44
N GLN A 329 6.42 2.16 -25.12
CA GLN A 329 7.57 2.44 -24.27
C GLN A 329 8.01 1.28 -23.36
N VAL A 330 7.17 0.26 -23.11
CA VAL A 330 7.43 -0.79 -22.09
C VAL A 330 8.81 -1.46 -22.20
N ASP A 331 9.20 -1.91 -23.39
CA ASP A 331 10.44 -2.69 -23.56
C ASP A 331 11.70 -1.82 -23.49
N GLU A 332 11.63 -0.60 -24.02
CA GLU A 332 12.75 0.36 -23.90
C GLU A 332 12.89 0.84 -22.45
N ALA A 333 11.79 1.03 -21.72
CA ALA A 333 11.83 1.38 -20.30
C ALA A 333 12.43 0.26 -19.43
N ARG A 334 12.07 -1.01 -19.67
CA ARG A 334 12.74 -2.18 -19.05
C ARG A 334 14.24 -2.17 -19.35
N LYS A 335 14.61 -2.05 -20.62
CA LYS A 335 16.00 -2.06 -21.11
C LYS A 335 16.83 -0.90 -20.55
N GLN A 336 16.27 0.30 -20.43
CA GLN A 336 16.98 1.44 -19.82
C GLN A 336 17.12 1.28 -18.30
N LEU A 337 16.09 0.81 -17.59
CA LEU A 337 16.19 0.50 -16.16
C LEU A 337 17.27 -0.56 -15.88
N GLU A 338 17.29 -1.66 -16.63
CA GLU A 338 18.28 -2.73 -16.48
C GLU A 338 19.70 -2.28 -16.88
N SER A 339 19.87 -1.49 -17.94
CA SER A 339 21.20 -1.04 -18.39
C SER A 339 21.81 0.11 -17.59
N GLN A 340 20.99 0.99 -16.99
CA GLN A 340 21.49 2.11 -16.17
C GLN A 340 21.61 1.75 -14.67
N PHE A 341 20.72 0.92 -14.14
CA PHE A 341 20.62 0.65 -12.70
C PHE A 341 20.76 -0.84 -12.31
N GLY A 342 20.80 -1.75 -13.27
CA GLY A 342 21.02 -3.18 -13.01
C GLY A 342 22.36 -3.49 -12.34
N ASN A 343 22.42 -4.68 -11.73
CA ASN A 343 23.64 -5.33 -11.28
C ASN A 343 23.82 -6.65 -12.05
N ALA A 344 25.05 -7.14 -12.12
CA ALA A 344 25.31 -8.49 -12.61
C ALA A 344 24.75 -9.55 -11.65
N LEU A 345 24.33 -10.70 -12.20
CA LEU A 345 23.78 -11.81 -11.42
C LEU A 345 24.71 -12.27 -10.27
N GLU A 346 26.02 -12.26 -10.51
CA GLU A 346 27.02 -12.66 -9.50
C GLU A 346 27.18 -11.62 -8.38
N GLU A 347 26.89 -10.34 -8.64
CA GLU A 347 26.86 -9.29 -7.61
C GLU A 347 25.62 -9.44 -6.72
N VAL A 348 24.46 -9.73 -7.32
CA VAL A 348 23.22 -9.98 -6.58
C VAL A 348 23.33 -11.26 -5.74
N ARG A 349 23.93 -12.33 -6.26
CA ARG A 349 24.29 -13.52 -5.46
C ARG A 349 25.21 -13.16 -4.30
N LYS A 350 26.32 -12.47 -4.57
CA LYS A 350 27.27 -12.03 -3.54
C LYS A 350 26.59 -11.20 -2.44
N MET A 351 25.61 -10.36 -2.75
CA MET A 351 24.83 -9.63 -1.74
C MET A 351 23.87 -10.54 -0.97
N ILE A 352 23.21 -11.50 -1.61
CA ILE A 352 22.43 -12.54 -0.92
C ILE A 352 23.31 -13.37 0.03
N ASP A 353 24.58 -13.59 -0.31
CA ASP A 353 25.53 -14.35 0.51
C ASP A 353 26.20 -13.52 1.63
N THR A 354 26.19 -12.18 1.56
CA THR A 354 26.94 -11.30 2.49
C THR A 354 26.12 -10.23 3.21
N ASP A 355 24.88 -9.97 2.80
CA ASP A 355 23.96 -9.04 3.47
C ASP A 355 22.68 -9.78 3.89
N ASN A 356 22.46 -9.86 5.20
CA ASN A 356 21.34 -10.61 5.78
C ASN A 356 19.97 -10.04 5.36
N ASP A 357 19.87 -8.73 5.16
CA ASP A 357 18.63 -8.07 4.78
C ASP A 357 18.24 -8.40 3.33
N THR A 358 19.24 -8.48 2.44
CA THR A 358 19.11 -8.97 1.05
C THR A 358 18.76 -10.46 1.02
N LEU A 359 19.38 -11.28 1.86
CA LEU A 359 19.05 -12.71 2.02
C LEU A 359 17.60 -12.92 2.49
N MET A 360 17.16 -12.14 3.47
CA MET A 360 15.78 -12.16 3.97
C MET A 360 14.76 -11.75 2.91
N THR A 361 15.14 -10.80 2.05
CA THR A 361 14.34 -10.39 0.89
C THR A 361 14.16 -11.53 -0.11
N TYR A 362 15.26 -12.18 -0.52
CA TYR A 362 15.23 -13.32 -1.44
C TYR A 362 14.42 -14.52 -0.87
N ARG A 363 14.61 -14.85 0.41
CA ARG A 363 13.79 -15.85 1.14
C ARG A 363 12.33 -15.46 1.25
N GLY A 364 12.02 -14.16 1.27
CA GLY A 364 10.67 -13.62 1.22
C GLY A 364 10.01 -13.82 -0.14
N PHE A 365 10.68 -13.43 -1.22
CA PHE A 365 10.22 -13.64 -2.60
C PHE A 365 9.96 -15.12 -2.89
N ILE A 366 10.82 -16.05 -2.46
CA ILE A 366 10.59 -17.49 -2.63
C ILE A 366 9.25 -17.90 -1.99
N ARG A 367 9.03 -17.65 -0.69
CA ARG A 367 7.80 -18.06 0.02
C ARG A 367 6.54 -17.45 -0.59
N PHE A 368 6.62 -16.20 -1.05
CA PHE A 368 5.55 -15.51 -1.75
C PHE A 368 5.23 -16.19 -3.10
N LEU A 369 6.25 -16.40 -3.94
CA LEU A 369 6.13 -17.02 -5.27
C LEU A 369 5.74 -18.50 -5.22
N GLU A 370 6.03 -19.24 -4.13
CA GLU A 370 5.55 -20.60 -3.95
C GLU A 370 4.02 -20.72 -3.94
N VAL A 371 3.30 -19.63 -3.59
CA VAL A 371 1.83 -19.53 -3.67
C VAL A 371 1.39 -18.81 -4.95
N ASP A 372 2.07 -17.72 -5.35
CA ASP A 372 1.67 -16.92 -6.51
C ASP A 372 1.82 -17.66 -7.83
N LEU A 373 2.91 -18.41 -8.05
CA LEU A 373 3.12 -19.09 -9.33
C LEU A 373 2.26 -20.36 -9.51
N ARG A 374 1.40 -20.71 -8.54
CA ARG A 374 0.43 -21.80 -8.70
C ARG A 374 -0.56 -21.45 -9.80
N ASN A 375 -0.77 -22.40 -10.71
CA ASN A 375 -1.63 -22.24 -11.89
C ASN A 375 -1.16 -21.15 -12.88
N SER A 376 0.03 -20.57 -12.69
CA SER A 376 0.61 -19.54 -13.58
C SER A 376 1.15 -20.13 -14.89
N PRO A 377 1.17 -19.36 -16.00
CA PRO A 377 1.81 -19.80 -17.25
C PRO A 377 3.32 -20.00 -17.08
N VAL A 378 3.98 -19.22 -16.22
CA VAL A 378 5.42 -19.34 -15.92
C VAL A 378 5.77 -20.73 -15.39
N ALA A 379 4.96 -21.24 -14.45
CA ALA A 379 5.18 -22.54 -13.83
C ALA A 379 4.48 -23.71 -14.56
N ALA A 380 3.73 -23.48 -15.64
CA ALA A 380 2.94 -24.52 -16.31
C ALA A 380 3.78 -25.72 -16.83
N HIS A 381 5.06 -25.50 -17.14
CA HIS A 381 6.01 -26.54 -17.57
C HIS A 381 6.62 -27.35 -16.40
N ALA A 382 6.37 -26.96 -15.15
CA ALA A 382 7.02 -27.50 -13.96
C ALA A 382 6.32 -28.78 -13.44
N THR A 383 6.44 -29.88 -14.20
CA THR A 383 5.74 -31.16 -13.97
C THR A 383 6.05 -31.92 -12.67
N SER A 384 6.74 -31.31 -11.68
CA SER A 384 6.99 -31.91 -10.36
C SER A 384 7.30 -30.84 -9.31
N GLY A 385 7.11 -31.16 -8.02
CA GLY A 385 7.37 -30.23 -6.92
C GLY A 385 8.82 -29.72 -6.84
N HIS A 386 9.81 -30.51 -7.28
CA HIS A 386 11.20 -30.06 -7.40
C HIS A 386 11.37 -29.07 -8.57
N LYS A 387 10.83 -29.38 -9.75
CA LYS A 387 10.85 -28.46 -10.90
C LYS A 387 10.18 -27.13 -10.55
N TYR A 388 9.05 -27.17 -9.85
CA TYR A 388 8.33 -25.99 -9.40
C TYR A 388 9.17 -25.12 -8.46
N ARG A 389 9.80 -25.72 -7.44
CA ARG A 389 10.73 -25.02 -6.54
C ARG A 389 11.95 -24.43 -7.27
N LYS A 390 12.41 -25.05 -8.36
CA LYS A 390 13.46 -24.49 -9.24
C LYS A 390 12.97 -23.23 -9.98
N VAL A 391 11.80 -23.29 -10.63
CA VAL A 391 11.19 -22.13 -11.31
C VAL A 391 10.95 -20.98 -10.33
N VAL A 392 10.43 -21.26 -9.12
CA VAL A 392 10.26 -20.25 -8.07
C VAL A 392 11.58 -19.56 -7.71
N LYS A 393 12.68 -20.32 -7.51
CA LYS A 393 14.01 -19.74 -7.21
C LYS A 393 14.54 -18.89 -8.38
N GLU A 394 14.32 -19.32 -9.63
CA GLU A 394 14.72 -18.58 -10.83
C GLU A 394 13.95 -17.26 -10.99
N VAL A 395 12.63 -17.26 -10.75
CA VAL A 395 11.79 -16.05 -10.75
C VAL A 395 12.18 -15.13 -9.60
N ALA A 396 12.37 -15.66 -8.39
CA ALA A 396 12.82 -14.89 -7.22
C ALA A 396 14.17 -14.18 -7.47
N MET A 397 15.12 -14.84 -8.14
CA MET A 397 16.42 -14.25 -8.48
C MET A 397 16.28 -13.10 -9.49
N LYS A 398 15.43 -13.24 -10.52
CA LYS A 398 15.12 -12.13 -11.45
C LYS A 398 14.47 -10.95 -10.72
N MET A 399 13.55 -11.22 -9.79
CA MET A 399 12.94 -10.18 -8.95
C MET A 399 13.99 -9.48 -8.07
N MET A 400 14.97 -10.19 -7.49
CA MET A 400 16.05 -9.54 -6.73
C MET A 400 16.83 -8.53 -7.58
N MET A 401 17.25 -8.92 -8.80
CA MET A 401 18.00 -8.04 -9.71
C MET A 401 17.21 -6.75 -10.04
N ARG A 402 15.93 -6.88 -10.40
CA ARG A 402 15.13 -5.72 -10.81
C ARG A 402 14.61 -4.86 -9.65
N ALA A 403 14.37 -5.46 -8.47
CA ALA A 403 14.00 -4.73 -7.25
C ALA A 403 15.11 -3.78 -6.80
N GLU A 404 16.37 -4.18 -7.02
CA GLU A 404 17.51 -3.31 -6.79
C GLU A 404 17.57 -2.17 -7.80
N SER A 405 17.43 -2.44 -9.10
CA SER A 405 17.38 -1.40 -10.15
C SER A 405 16.33 -0.34 -9.86
N PHE A 406 15.12 -0.77 -9.49
CA PHE A 406 14.02 0.12 -9.15
C PHE A 406 14.26 0.89 -7.84
N THR A 407 14.96 0.29 -6.87
CA THR A 407 15.38 1.01 -5.66
C THR A 407 16.44 2.08 -5.97
N LYS A 408 17.43 1.79 -6.83
CA LYS A 408 18.47 2.75 -7.21
C LYS A 408 17.91 3.94 -7.98
N ILE A 409 17.05 3.71 -8.98
CA ILE A 409 16.48 4.81 -9.78
C ILE A 409 15.62 5.73 -8.90
N ILE A 410 14.79 5.19 -8.01
CA ILE A 410 14.01 5.98 -7.03
C ILE A 410 14.92 6.84 -6.14
N LEU A 411 16.07 6.30 -5.69
CA LEU A 411 17.02 7.06 -4.87
C LEU A 411 17.80 8.12 -5.67
N ALA A 412 17.97 7.94 -6.97
CA ALA A 412 18.58 8.92 -7.86
C ALA A 412 17.62 10.08 -8.23
N THR A 413 16.35 9.77 -8.49
CA THR A 413 15.34 10.73 -8.98
C THR A 413 14.53 11.40 -7.88
N CYS A 414 14.35 10.72 -6.75
CA CYS A 414 13.54 11.19 -5.62
C CYS A 414 14.35 11.18 -4.30
N PRO A 415 15.60 11.66 -4.27
CA PRO A 415 16.49 11.53 -3.12
C PRO A 415 15.90 12.14 -1.84
N ASP A 416 15.14 13.22 -1.96
CA ASP A 416 14.60 14.02 -0.85
C ASP A 416 13.19 13.62 -0.37
N TYR A 417 12.54 12.65 -1.02
CA TYR A 417 11.20 12.24 -0.63
C TYR A 417 11.21 11.47 0.70
N VAL A 418 10.13 11.55 1.47
CA VAL A 418 9.90 10.68 2.63
C VAL A 418 9.58 9.28 2.11
N ARG A 419 10.56 8.38 2.15
CA ARG A 419 10.41 7.01 1.64
C ARG A 419 9.55 6.17 2.58
N LEU A 420 8.31 5.90 2.18
CA LEU A 420 7.40 4.97 2.85
C LEU A 420 7.70 3.53 2.36
N SER A 421 7.17 2.53 3.07
CA SER A 421 7.38 1.13 2.76
C SER A 421 6.20 0.27 3.20
N ILE A 422 5.65 -0.50 2.27
CA ILE A 422 4.67 -1.56 2.50
C ILE A 422 5.26 -2.82 3.17
N HIS A 423 6.46 -2.71 3.75
CA HIS A 423 7.15 -3.79 4.43
C HIS A 423 7.68 -3.31 5.79
N PRO A 424 7.78 -4.23 6.77
CA PRO A 424 8.59 -4.08 7.98
C PRO A 424 9.90 -3.30 7.78
N SER A 425 10.19 -2.40 8.70
CA SER A 425 11.45 -1.65 8.76
C SER A 425 11.71 -1.07 10.15
N SER A 426 12.99 -0.92 10.50
CA SER A 426 13.47 -0.18 11.66
C SER A 426 13.33 1.35 11.53
N GLY A 427 12.84 1.87 10.40
CA GLY A 427 12.75 3.31 10.15
C GLY A 427 14.06 3.96 9.68
N ALA A 428 15.16 3.22 9.62
CA ALA A 428 16.50 3.77 9.34
C ALA A 428 16.70 4.29 7.90
N VAL A 429 15.94 3.79 6.91
CA VAL A 429 16.05 4.14 5.47
C VAL A 429 14.70 4.22 4.74
N LYS A 430 13.62 3.77 5.38
CA LYS A 430 12.25 3.74 4.87
C LYS A 430 11.31 3.65 6.07
N LEU A 431 10.16 4.32 6.03
CA LEU A 431 9.16 4.27 7.09
C LEU A 431 8.16 3.15 6.80
N SER A 432 8.08 2.17 7.70
CA SER A 432 7.17 1.03 7.63
C SER A 432 5.72 1.48 7.82
N MET A 433 4.88 1.28 6.81
CA MET A 433 3.49 1.74 6.75
C MET A 433 2.60 0.64 6.12
N PRO A 434 1.75 -0.06 6.89
CA PRO A 434 0.76 -0.96 6.32
C PRO A 434 -0.34 -0.15 5.62
N LEU A 435 -0.80 -0.67 4.48
CA LEU A 435 -1.86 -0.08 3.68
C LEU A 435 -3.28 -0.39 4.19
N LEU A 436 -3.42 -1.42 5.02
CA LEU A 436 -4.67 -1.84 5.65
C LEU A 436 -4.51 -1.80 7.17
N VAL A 437 -5.61 -1.68 7.92
CA VAL A 437 -5.62 -1.77 9.39
C VAL A 437 -6.73 -2.72 9.80
N GLU A 438 -6.35 -3.89 10.30
CA GLU A 438 -7.30 -4.94 10.70
C GLU A 438 -7.77 -4.69 12.13
N LYS A 439 -9.06 -4.39 12.31
CA LYS A 439 -9.69 -4.10 13.62
C LYS A 439 -9.39 -5.17 14.68
N HIS A 440 -9.35 -6.43 14.25
CA HIS A 440 -9.14 -7.62 15.08
C HIS A 440 -7.69 -8.09 15.14
N ASN A 441 -6.76 -7.34 14.53
CA ASN A 441 -5.33 -7.63 14.49
C ASN A 441 -4.52 -6.30 14.42
N PRO A 442 -4.66 -5.40 15.42
CA PRO A 442 -4.13 -4.04 15.34
C PRO A 442 -2.61 -4.00 15.23
N GLU A 443 -1.91 -4.85 15.99
CA GLU A 443 -0.42 -4.93 15.97
C GLU A 443 0.12 -5.72 14.77
N GLY A 444 -0.76 -6.38 14.01
CA GLY A 444 -0.38 -7.16 12.84
C GLY A 444 0.21 -6.31 11.71
N PHE A 445 0.81 -7.01 10.74
CA PHE A 445 1.21 -6.45 9.46
C PHE A 445 0.37 -7.10 8.34
N PRO A 446 -0.77 -6.49 7.94
CA PRO A 446 -1.68 -7.06 6.94
C PRO A 446 -1.01 -7.37 5.60
N ARG A 447 -1.58 -8.33 4.86
CA ARG A 447 -1.17 -8.63 3.48
C ARG A 447 -1.44 -7.42 2.60
N THR A 448 -0.65 -7.24 1.54
CA THR A 448 -0.92 -6.18 0.57
C THR A 448 -2.22 -6.46 -0.19
N PRO A 449 -2.98 -5.41 -0.58
CA PRO A 449 -4.23 -5.55 -1.34
C PRO A 449 -4.11 -6.47 -2.57
N TRP A 450 -3.01 -6.36 -3.30
CA TRP A 450 -2.78 -7.11 -4.52
C TRP A 450 -2.28 -8.55 -4.32
N HIS A 451 -2.09 -8.96 -3.06
CA HIS A 451 -1.75 -10.32 -2.64
C HIS A 451 -2.83 -10.94 -1.73
N SER A 452 -4.02 -10.36 -1.70
CA SER A 452 -5.15 -10.81 -0.88
C SER A 452 -6.49 -10.41 -1.51
N CYS A 453 -7.57 -10.85 -0.88
CA CYS A 453 -8.88 -10.22 -0.97
C CYS A 453 -9.31 -9.76 0.43
N ILE A 454 -10.17 -8.76 0.49
CA ILE A 454 -10.73 -8.30 1.77
C ILE A 454 -11.93 -9.15 2.16
N ALA A 455 -11.92 -9.66 3.39
CA ALA A 455 -13.08 -10.23 4.06
C ALA A 455 -13.60 -9.26 5.13
N VAL A 456 -14.86 -8.82 5.01
CA VAL A 456 -15.49 -7.84 5.90
C VAL A 456 -16.44 -8.52 6.89
N SER A 457 -16.30 -8.19 8.18
CA SER A 457 -17.12 -8.71 9.28
C SER A 457 -18.34 -7.85 9.61
N LEU A 458 -19.29 -8.43 10.33
CA LEU A 458 -20.52 -7.79 10.81
C LEU A 458 -20.30 -6.55 11.70
N ASP A 459 -19.13 -6.43 12.31
CA ASP A 459 -18.73 -5.30 13.16
C ASP A 459 -17.91 -4.22 12.41
N GLY A 460 -17.93 -4.26 11.08
CA GLY A 460 -17.24 -3.31 10.21
C GLY A 460 -15.72 -3.45 10.20
N GLY A 461 -15.16 -4.39 10.97
CA GLY A 461 -13.78 -4.81 10.82
C GLY A 461 -13.57 -5.60 9.53
N TYR A 462 -12.32 -5.71 9.08
CA TYR A 462 -11.96 -6.50 7.91
C TYR A 462 -10.58 -7.15 8.09
N ARG A 463 -10.30 -8.17 7.27
CA ARG A 463 -9.01 -8.87 7.19
C ARG A 463 -8.57 -9.13 5.76
N SER A 464 -7.25 -9.19 5.57
CA SER A 464 -6.55 -9.43 4.31
C SER A 464 -6.18 -10.91 4.16
N LEU A 465 -7.02 -11.67 3.48
CA LEU A 465 -6.95 -13.14 3.43
C LEU A 465 -6.74 -13.62 1.99
N HIS A 466 -6.36 -14.89 1.79
CA HIS A 466 -6.39 -15.48 0.45
C HIS A 466 -7.82 -15.92 0.13
N ALA A 467 -8.28 -15.73 -1.10
CA ALA A 467 -9.65 -16.04 -1.52
C ALA A 467 -10.13 -17.46 -1.16
N ARG A 468 -9.25 -18.46 -1.24
CA ARG A 468 -9.56 -19.86 -0.86
C ARG A 468 -9.98 -20.00 0.62
N ASP A 469 -9.45 -19.17 1.51
CA ASP A 469 -9.62 -19.31 2.96
C ASP A 469 -11.01 -18.79 3.40
N VAL A 470 -11.74 -18.09 2.51
CA VAL A 470 -13.04 -17.46 2.79
C VAL A 470 -14.15 -17.77 1.78
N ARG A 471 -13.85 -18.34 0.61
CA ARG A 471 -14.80 -18.50 -0.51
C ARG A 471 -16.10 -19.24 -0.17
N ASP A 472 -16.04 -20.20 0.76
CA ASP A 472 -17.18 -21.04 1.14
C ASP A 472 -17.90 -20.49 2.38
N THR A 473 -17.21 -19.73 3.23
CA THR A 473 -17.71 -19.19 4.50
C THR A 473 -18.31 -17.79 4.39
N HIS A 474 -17.94 -17.03 3.36
CA HIS A 474 -18.38 -15.65 3.13
C HIS A 474 -19.19 -15.52 1.83
N ASP A 475 -19.97 -14.46 1.69
CA ASP A 475 -20.62 -14.09 0.44
C ASP A 475 -19.65 -13.27 -0.43
N LEU A 476 -19.60 -13.53 -1.73
CA LEU A 476 -18.85 -12.71 -2.67
C LEU A 476 -19.68 -11.49 -3.07
N VAL A 477 -19.27 -10.31 -2.64
CA VAL A 477 -19.90 -9.03 -3.02
C VAL A 477 -19.41 -8.63 -4.41
N MET A 478 -20.36 -8.32 -5.29
CA MET A 478 -20.11 -7.85 -6.65
C MET A 478 -20.40 -6.35 -6.77
N ARG A 479 -19.49 -5.59 -7.38
CA ARG A 479 -19.65 -4.16 -7.68
C ARG A 479 -19.50 -3.95 -9.19
N ASN A 480 -20.49 -3.35 -9.85
CA ASN A 480 -20.49 -3.12 -11.31
C ASN A 480 -20.16 -4.38 -12.16
N GLY A 481 -20.62 -5.56 -11.70
CA GLY A 481 -20.34 -6.85 -12.35
C GLY A 481 -18.96 -7.46 -12.05
N GLN A 482 -18.13 -6.80 -11.24
CA GLN A 482 -16.80 -7.28 -10.84
C GLN A 482 -16.78 -7.77 -9.38
N PRO A 483 -16.01 -8.81 -9.03
CA PRO A 483 -15.76 -9.19 -7.63
C PRO A 483 -15.11 -8.05 -6.85
N TRP A 484 -15.66 -7.72 -5.67
CA TRP A 484 -15.26 -6.53 -4.90
C TRP A 484 -14.72 -6.84 -3.49
N CYS A 485 -15.38 -7.74 -2.75
CA CYS A 485 -14.89 -8.26 -1.48
C CYS A 485 -15.63 -9.54 -1.10
N PHE A 486 -15.13 -10.25 -0.09
CA PHE A 486 -15.91 -11.20 0.67
C PHE A 486 -16.55 -10.50 1.89
N ARG A 487 -17.76 -10.91 2.26
CA ARG A 487 -18.50 -10.38 3.41
C ARG A 487 -19.10 -11.51 4.24
N GLU A 488 -19.05 -11.36 5.56
CA GLU A 488 -19.62 -12.31 6.50
C GLU A 488 -21.11 -12.56 6.23
N LYS A 489 -21.50 -13.85 6.16
CA LYS A 489 -22.87 -14.28 5.83
C LYS A 489 -23.85 -13.85 6.91
N SER A 490 -24.80 -12.98 6.56
CA SER A 490 -25.81 -12.51 7.50
C SER A 490 -27.05 -11.93 6.83
N GLU A 491 -28.22 -12.33 7.36
CA GLU A 491 -29.53 -11.74 7.06
C GLU A 491 -29.58 -10.22 7.26
N LEU A 492 -28.68 -9.64 8.07
CA LEU A 492 -28.61 -8.19 8.28
C LEU A 492 -28.15 -7.42 7.05
N PHE A 493 -27.42 -8.05 6.13
CA PHE A 493 -26.98 -7.43 4.87
C PHE A 493 -27.96 -7.61 3.71
N ASP A 494 -29.01 -8.41 3.86
CA ASP A 494 -30.16 -8.40 2.94
C ASP A 494 -31.03 -7.17 3.24
N LEU A 495 -30.86 -6.12 2.44
CA LEU A 495 -31.64 -4.88 2.52
C LEU A 495 -32.66 -4.76 1.38
N GLY A 496 -32.90 -5.84 0.63
CA GLY A 496 -33.73 -5.87 -0.57
C GLY A 496 -33.05 -5.35 -1.84
N ASP A 497 -33.60 -5.73 -2.99
CA ASP A 497 -32.95 -5.60 -4.31
C ASP A 497 -32.60 -4.16 -4.74
N ASN A 498 -33.22 -3.14 -4.17
CA ASN A 498 -33.02 -1.74 -4.57
C ASN A 498 -31.90 -1.01 -3.80
N VAL A 499 -31.22 -1.68 -2.85
CA VAL A 499 -30.16 -1.08 -2.02
C VAL A 499 -28.77 -1.53 -2.48
N GLU A 500 -27.84 -0.57 -2.62
CA GLU A 500 -26.40 -0.83 -2.68
C GLU A 500 -25.78 -0.58 -1.30
N ILE A 501 -24.76 -1.37 -0.94
CA ILE A 501 -23.95 -1.23 0.27
C ILE A 501 -22.49 -1.01 -0.15
N GLU A 502 -21.91 0.14 0.19
CA GLU A 502 -20.46 0.40 0.05
C GLU A 502 -19.78 0.38 1.41
N HIS A 503 -18.74 -0.44 1.55
CA HIS A 503 -17.92 -0.49 2.77
C HIS A 503 -17.00 0.74 2.86
N MET A 504 -16.92 1.36 4.04
CA MET A 504 -16.22 2.62 4.26
C MET A 504 -14.84 2.44 4.92
N TYR A 505 -13.91 3.36 4.62
CA TYR A 505 -12.70 3.57 5.41
C TYR A 505 -12.97 4.61 6.54
N PRO A 506 -12.48 4.40 7.78
CA PRO A 506 -11.71 3.25 8.25
C PRO A 506 -12.55 2.00 8.56
N CYS A 507 -13.86 2.14 8.76
CA CYS A 507 -14.81 1.05 8.94
C CYS A 507 -16.27 1.52 8.69
N GLY A 508 -17.20 0.57 8.62
CA GLY A 508 -18.64 0.82 8.50
C GLY A 508 -19.19 0.64 7.08
N ILE A 509 -20.47 0.99 6.90
CA ILE A 509 -21.18 0.96 5.61
C ILE A 509 -21.92 2.27 5.30
N GLU A 510 -21.85 2.67 4.04
CA GLU A 510 -22.80 3.60 3.43
C GLU A 510 -23.81 2.80 2.60
N VAL A 511 -25.10 3.11 2.75
CA VAL A 511 -26.18 2.50 1.96
C VAL A 511 -26.90 3.55 1.12
N ARG A 512 -27.21 3.19 -0.12
CA ARG A 512 -27.83 4.08 -1.12
C ARG A 512 -28.80 3.32 -2.02
N PRO A 513 -29.77 3.99 -2.68
CA PRO A 513 -30.52 3.37 -3.77
C PRO A 513 -29.59 2.98 -4.92
N LYS A 514 -29.86 1.84 -5.58
CA LYS A 514 -29.20 1.48 -6.85
C LYS A 514 -29.59 2.47 -7.96
N ASP A 515 -28.77 2.52 -9.01
CA ASP A 515 -29.03 3.35 -10.20
C ASP A 515 -30.45 3.12 -10.76
N GLY A 516 -31.18 4.23 -10.93
CA GLY A 516 -32.59 4.23 -11.34
C GLY A 516 -33.61 4.26 -10.19
N ALA A 517 -33.23 3.91 -8.95
CA ALA A 517 -34.11 3.92 -7.77
C ALA A 517 -34.07 5.25 -6.97
N SER A 518 -33.74 6.37 -7.62
CA SER A 518 -33.62 7.68 -6.96
C SER A 518 -34.96 8.12 -6.35
N GLY A 519 -34.95 8.53 -5.08
CA GLY A 519 -36.16 8.87 -4.33
C GLY A 519 -36.94 7.68 -3.76
N ALA A 520 -36.37 6.46 -3.80
CA ALA A 520 -36.91 5.32 -3.03
C ALA A 520 -36.86 5.59 -1.51
N ASN A 521 -37.73 4.91 -0.76
CA ASN A 521 -37.67 4.85 0.70
C ASN A 521 -36.98 3.57 1.17
N LEU A 522 -36.35 3.60 2.34
CA LEU A 522 -35.94 2.39 3.05
C LEU A 522 -37.17 1.69 3.63
N GLY A 523 -37.42 0.44 3.22
CA GLY A 523 -38.49 -0.37 3.82
C GLY A 523 -38.22 -0.66 5.31
N GLU A 524 -39.27 -0.73 6.13
CA GLU A 524 -39.13 -0.86 7.59
C GLU A 524 -38.28 -2.08 8.02
N ALA A 525 -38.35 -3.20 7.30
CA ALA A 525 -37.49 -4.36 7.54
C ALA A 525 -35.99 -4.07 7.28
N ALA A 526 -35.68 -3.26 6.26
CA ALA A 526 -34.31 -2.80 5.99
C ALA A 526 -33.85 -1.79 7.07
N LYS A 527 -34.73 -0.88 7.53
CA LYS A 527 -34.44 0.01 8.68
C LYS A 527 -34.16 -0.77 9.96
N GLU A 528 -34.91 -1.83 10.24
CA GLU A 528 -34.69 -2.67 11.42
C GLU A 528 -33.35 -3.41 11.34
N LYS A 529 -33.00 -3.96 10.17
CA LYS A 529 -31.69 -4.59 9.91
C LYS A 529 -30.54 -3.59 10.03
N LEU A 530 -30.68 -2.38 9.46
CA LEU A 530 -29.70 -1.30 9.59
C LEU A 530 -29.55 -0.80 11.03
N THR A 531 -30.65 -0.69 11.79
CA THR A 531 -30.62 -0.35 13.22
C THR A 531 -29.92 -1.42 14.08
N LYS A 532 -29.91 -2.68 13.62
CA LYS A 532 -29.11 -3.75 14.24
C LYS A 532 -27.63 -3.62 13.86
N LEU A 533 -27.30 -3.35 12.59
CA LEU A 533 -25.92 -3.10 12.14
C LEU A 533 -25.31 -1.86 12.79
N ALA A 534 -26.08 -0.80 13.02
CA ALA A 534 -25.64 0.44 13.66
C ALA A 534 -25.16 0.25 15.13
N LYS A 535 -25.49 -0.88 15.76
CA LYS A 535 -24.98 -1.27 17.09
C LYS A 535 -23.64 -2.01 17.03
N LEU A 536 -23.18 -2.40 15.84
CA LEU A 536 -21.96 -3.18 15.60
C LEU A 536 -20.91 -2.37 14.82
N GLN A 537 -21.34 -1.50 13.91
CA GLN A 537 -20.48 -0.68 13.05
C GLN A 537 -21.15 0.66 12.68
N PRO A 538 -20.39 1.67 12.21
CA PRO A 538 -20.97 2.88 11.64
C PRO A 538 -21.85 2.55 10.43
N VAL A 539 -23.06 3.12 10.39
CA VAL A 539 -24.01 3.00 9.29
C VAL A 539 -24.42 4.40 8.85
N LYS A 540 -24.49 4.64 7.54
CA LYS A 540 -24.91 5.91 6.95
C LYS A 540 -25.86 5.66 5.78
N ALA A 541 -27.08 6.19 5.83
CA ALA A 541 -27.99 6.18 4.69
C ALA A 541 -27.84 7.47 3.86
N ILE A 542 -27.84 7.37 2.53
CA ILE A 542 -27.88 8.52 1.61
C ILE A 542 -28.85 8.27 0.45
N GLY A 543 -29.38 9.33 -0.15
CA GLY A 543 -30.14 9.27 -1.42
C GLY A 543 -31.57 8.70 -1.34
N PHE A 544 -31.95 8.05 -0.23
CA PHE A 544 -33.35 7.69 0.05
C PHE A 544 -34.16 8.93 0.42
N ALA A 545 -35.45 8.98 0.07
CA ALA A 545 -36.31 10.11 0.37
C ALA A 545 -36.65 10.23 1.87
N ASP A 546 -36.54 9.13 2.62
CA ASP A 546 -36.70 9.06 4.07
C ASP A 546 -35.35 9.01 4.84
N ALA A 547 -34.22 9.26 4.17
CA ALA A 547 -32.86 9.18 4.76
C ALA A 547 -32.60 10.14 5.93
N SER A 548 -33.42 11.18 6.14
CA SER A 548 -33.34 12.07 7.30
C SER A 548 -34.18 11.60 8.50
N THR A 549 -34.81 10.43 8.41
CA THR A 549 -35.60 9.80 9.48
C THR A 549 -34.96 8.52 10.02
N PHE A 550 -33.77 8.19 9.52
CA PHE A 550 -32.92 7.07 9.90
C PHE A 550 -31.57 7.62 10.40
#